data_AF-A0A1V3WCL6-F1
#
_entry.id   AF-A0A1V3WCL6-F1
#
_cell.length_a   1.000
_cell.length_b   1.000
_cell.length_c   1.000
_cell.angle_alpha   90.00
_cell.angle_beta   90.00
_cell.angle_gamma   90.00
#
_symmetry.space_group_name_H-M   'P 1'
#
loop_
_entity.id
_entity.type
_entity.pdbx_description
1 polymer ?
#
loop_
_entity_poly.entity_id
_entity_poly.type
_entity_poly.pdbx_seq_one_letter_code
_entity_poly.pdbx_strand_id
1 'polypeptide(L)' 'MRPCPRVDLAARQVRVAVGAVGVNFRDVLVALGMYPGGGELGAEGAGVVVEVGPGVTGLSVGDLVMGCWGW' A
#
# COMPACT_ATOMS: atom_id res chain seq x y z
N MET A 1 -18.01 -4.62 -0.62
CA MET A 1 -16.86 -3.68 -0.61
C MET A 1 -17.32 -2.37 -1.21
N ARG A 2 -17.03 -1.23 -0.57
CA ARG A 2 -17.26 0.08 -1.21
C ARG A 2 -16.08 0.38 -2.14
N PRO A 3 -16.31 0.98 -3.32
CA PRO A 3 -15.23 1.47 -4.16
C PRO A 3 -14.39 2.48 -3.36
N CYS A 4 -13.08 2.29 -3.32
CA CYS A 4 -12.17 3.29 -2.77
C CYS A 4 -11.97 4.38 -3.84
N PRO A 5 -12.30 5.65 -3.57
CA PRO A 5 -12.12 6.71 -4.55
C PRO A 5 -10.63 6.90 -4.87
N ARG A 6 -10.35 7.22 -6.14
CA ARG A 6 -8.98 7.56 -6.55
C ARG A 6 -8.65 8.95 -6.00
N VAL A 7 -7.60 9.04 -5.20
CA VAL A 7 -7.03 10.30 -4.69
C VAL A 7 -5.82 10.71 -5.51
N ASP A 8 -5.59 12.00 -5.71
CA ASP A 8 -4.39 12.51 -6.41
C ASP A 8 -3.11 12.18 -5.63
N LEU A 9 -2.02 11.92 -6.35
CA LEU A 9 -0.73 11.62 -5.73
C LEU A 9 -0.08 12.89 -5.16
N ALA A 10 0.30 12.82 -3.89
CA ALA A 10 1.15 13.84 -3.27
C ALA A 10 2.61 13.72 -3.76
N ALA A 11 3.42 14.72 -3.39
CA ALA A 11 4.85 14.68 -3.65
C ALA A 11 5.47 13.40 -3.08
N ARG A 12 6.36 12.78 -3.87
CA ARG A 12 7.09 11.55 -3.53
C ARG A 12 6.23 10.30 -3.37
N GLN A 13 4.99 10.32 -3.82
CA GLN A 13 4.13 9.13 -3.85
C GLN A 13 4.13 8.46 -5.23
N VAL A 14 3.84 7.16 -5.24
CA VAL A 14 3.54 6.38 -6.44
C VAL A 14 2.23 5.62 -6.22
N ARG A 15 1.50 5.34 -7.30
CA ARG A 15 0.38 4.41 -7.27
C ARG A 15 0.84 3.05 -7.78
N VAL A 16 0.50 2.02 -7.03
CA VAL A 16 0.80 0.62 -7.38
C VAL A 16 -0.50 -0.10 -7.68
N ALA A 17 -0.58 -0.76 -8.83
CA ALA A 17 -1.54 -1.82 -9.07
C ALA A 17 -1.06 -3.07 -8.31
N VAL A 18 -1.58 -3.24 -7.11
CA VAL A 18 -1.20 -4.34 -6.21
C VAL A 18 -1.67 -5.67 -6.81
N GLY A 19 -0.75 -6.61 -6.97
CA GLY A 19 -1.03 -7.97 -7.46
C GLY A 19 -1.12 -9.00 -6.34
N ALA A 20 -0.36 -8.79 -5.26
CA ALA A 20 -0.36 -9.65 -4.07
C ALA A 20 -0.10 -8.84 -2.80
N VAL A 21 -0.67 -9.29 -1.69
CA VAL A 21 -0.43 -8.74 -0.34
C VAL A 21 0.03 -9.86 0.59
N GLY A 22 0.94 -9.51 1.49
CA GLY A 22 1.31 -10.39 2.61
C GLY A 22 0.24 -10.31 3.70
N VAL A 23 0.10 -11.41 4.44
CA VAL A 23 -0.78 -11.48 5.62
C VAL A 23 0.06 -11.94 6.79
N ASN A 24 0.05 -11.15 7.85
CA ASN A 24 0.79 -11.40 9.08
C ASN A 24 -0.17 -11.70 10.25
N PHE A 25 0.36 -12.23 11.35
CA PHE A 25 -0.40 -12.38 12.59
C PHE A 25 -0.94 -11.04 13.13
N ARG A 26 -0.23 -9.94 12.87
CA ARG A 26 -0.73 -8.57 13.09
C ARG A 26 -2.12 -8.37 12.51
N ASP A 27 -2.36 -8.80 11.27
CA ASP A 27 -3.65 -8.62 10.60
C ASP A 27 -4.76 -9.39 11.31
N VAL A 28 -4.45 -10.56 11.90
CA VAL A 28 -5.40 -11.29 12.75
C VAL A 28 -5.75 -10.49 13.99
N LEU A 29 -4.75 -9.93 14.68
CA LEU A 29 -4.98 -9.10 15.87
C LEU A 29 -5.76 -7.83 15.55
N VAL A 30 -5.49 -7.19 14.40
CA VAL A 30 -6.24 -6.03 13.92
C VAL A 30 -7.68 -6.40 13.62
N ALA A 31 -7.91 -7.51 12.90
CA ALA A 31 -9.25 -8.01 12.59
C ALA A 31 -10.06 -8.37 13.85
N LEU A 32 -9.39 -8.84 14.91
CA LEU A 32 -10.00 -9.16 16.20
C LEU A 32 -10.12 -7.94 17.15
N GLY A 33 -9.63 -6.76 16.76
CA GLY A 33 -9.64 -5.57 17.62
C GLY A 33 -8.69 -5.66 18.83
N MET A 34 -7.72 -6.56 18.78
CA MET A 34 -6.76 -6.84 19.85
C MET A 34 -5.42 -6.15 19.64
N TYR A 35 -5.19 -5.53 18.47
CA TYR A 35 -3.94 -4.86 18.18
C TYR A 35 -3.86 -3.49 18.90
N PRO A 36 -2.83 -3.23 19.74
CA PRO A 36 -2.71 -1.97 20.46
C PRO A 36 -2.67 -0.77 19.51
N GLY A 37 -3.54 0.22 19.74
CA GLY A 37 -3.65 1.41 18.87
C GLY A 37 -4.45 1.18 17.58
N GLY A 38 -4.98 -0.02 17.35
CA GLY A 38 -5.71 -0.37 16.13
C GLY A 38 -4.80 -0.49 14.91
N GLY A 39 -5.38 -0.42 13.71
CA GLY A 39 -4.62 -0.44 12.47
C GLY A 39 -5.47 -0.81 11.27
N GLU A 40 -4.89 -0.63 10.09
CA GLU A 40 -5.44 -1.16 8.85
C GLU A 40 -4.89 -2.56 8.56
N LEU A 41 -5.67 -3.35 7.82
CA LEU A 41 -5.25 -4.65 7.31
C LEU A 41 -4.35 -4.47 6.10
N GLY A 42 -3.37 -5.36 5.93
CA GLY A 42 -2.52 -5.40 4.75
C GLY A 42 -1.50 -4.27 4.74
N ALA A 43 -0.43 -4.47 5.50
CA ALA A 43 0.68 -3.51 5.63
C ALA A 43 1.82 -3.78 4.62
N GLU A 44 1.68 -4.74 3.72
CA GLU A 44 2.74 -5.11 2.78
C GLU A 44 2.21 -5.78 1.51
N GLY A 45 3.01 -5.72 0.46
CA GLY A 45 2.65 -6.36 -0.81
C GLY A 45 3.58 -6.01 -1.97
N ALA A 46 3.18 -6.50 -3.14
CA ALA A 46 3.91 -6.38 -4.39
C ALA A 46 2.97 -6.05 -5.56
N GLY A 47 3.49 -5.35 -6.56
CA GLY A 47 2.72 -4.95 -7.73
C GLY A 47 3.51 -4.15 -8.74
N VAL A 48 2.78 -3.43 -9.59
CA VAL A 48 3.36 -2.62 -10.67
C VAL A 48 3.05 -1.15 -10.44
N VAL A 49 4.02 -0.26 -10.62
CA VAL A 49 3.78 1.19 -10.59
C VAL A 49 2.93 1.58 -11.80
N VAL A 50 1.80 2.25 -11.56
CA VAL A 50 0.86 2.71 -12.60
C VAL A 50 0.72 4.23 -12.68
N GLU A 51 1.26 4.96 -11.71
CA GLU A 51 1.25 6.42 -11.67
C GLU A 51 2.39 6.90 -10.76
N VAL A 52 3.04 8.01 -11.12
CA VAL A 52 4.16 8.57 -10.36
C VAL A 52 3.84 10.03 -10.02
N GLY A 53 3.96 10.36 -8.74
CA GLY A 53 3.71 11.71 -8.22
C GLY A 53 4.93 12.64 -8.34
N PRO A 54 4.75 13.94 -8.06
CA PRO A 54 5.81 14.93 -8.21
C PRO A 54 7.05 14.61 -7.36
N GLY A 55 8.25 14.77 -7.94
CA GLY A 55 9.51 14.63 -7.22
C GLY A 55 9.98 13.19 -6.95
N VAL A 56 9.30 12.18 -7.50
CA VAL A 56 9.85 10.82 -7.56
C VAL A 56 10.84 10.73 -8.73
N THR A 57 12.06 10.28 -8.45
CA THR A 57 13.15 10.22 -9.44
C THR A 57 13.74 8.82 -9.64
N GLY A 58 13.40 7.86 -8.77
CA GLY A 58 13.97 6.51 -8.77
C GLY A 58 13.00 5.39 -9.17
N LEU A 59 11.78 5.74 -9.56
CA LEU A 59 10.74 4.79 -9.99
C LEU A 59 10.00 5.36 -11.20
N SER A 60 9.58 4.47 -12.08
CA SER A 60 8.83 4.75 -13.31
C SER A 60 7.58 3.87 -13.40
N VAL A 61 6.60 4.31 -14.20
CA VAL A 61 5.44 3.48 -14.56
C VAL A 61 5.93 2.21 -15.26
N GLY A 62 5.41 1.05 -14.84
CA GLY A 62 5.81 -0.27 -15.31
C GLY A 62 6.80 -0.99 -14.39
N ASP A 63 7.41 -0.30 -13.43
CA ASP A 63 8.35 -0.93 -12.50
C ASP A 63 7.63 -1.94 -11.58
N LEU A 64 8.27 -3.09 -11.40
CA LEU A 64 7.87 -4.08 -10.41
C LEU A 64 8.40 -3.65 -9.05
N VAL A 65 7.50 -3.51 -8.07
CA VAL A 65 7.84 -3.03 -6.73
C VAL A 65 7.25 -3.93 -5.66
N MET A 66 7.93 -3.97 -4.52
CA MET A 66 7.44 -4.61 -3.29
C MET A 66 7.91 -3.83 -2.08
N GLY A 67 7.14 -3.87 -0.99
CA GLY A 67 7.46 -3.13 0.23
C GLY A 67 6.41 -3.28 1.32
N CYS A 68 6.63 -2.56 2.42
CA CYS A 68 5.73 -2.44 3.54
C CYS A 68 5.33 -0.97 3.73
N TRP A 69 4.09 -0.71 4.15
CA TRP A 69 3.51 0.61 4.34
C TRP A 69 2.68 0.64 5.64
N GLY A 70 2.48 1.84 6.21
CA GLY A 70 1.63 2.02 7.39
C GLY A 70 2.30 1.83 8.76
N TRP A 71 3.56 2.28 8.91
CA TRP A 71 4.22 2.38 10.22
C TRP A 71 3.84 3.66 10.95
#